data_AF-A0A0D2ITL1-F1
#
_entry.id   AF-A0A0D2ITL1-F1
#
_cell.length_a   1.000
_cell.length_b   1.000
_cell.length_c   1.000
_cell.angle_alpha   90.00
_cell.angle_beta   90.00
_cell.angle_gamma   90.00
#
_symmetry.space_group_name_H-M   'P 1'
#
loop_
_entity.id
_entity.type
_entity.pdbx_description
1 polymer ?
#
loop_
_entity_poly.entity_id
_entity_poly.type
_entity_poly.pdbx_seq_one_letter_code
_entity_poly.pdbx_strand_id
1 'polypeptide(L)' 'MERFRNFQPDPVNYQPQELAAFIKGLHDNGQHWVPILDAGIPPVPGYPAYEAATKADIFIKDADGSPYLGQVMTGG' A
#
# COMPACT_ATOMS: atom_id res chain seq x y z
N MET A 1 2.13 7.88 0.46
CA MET A 1 2.33 6.51 0.97
C MET A 1 3.68 6.44 1.64
N GLU A 2 3.80 5.79 2.80
CA GLU A 2 5.09 5.57 3.47
C GLU A 2 6.00 4.71 2.57
N ARG A 3 7.07 5.32 2.03
CA ARG A 3 8.02 4.67 1.11
C ARG A 3 7.32 3.97 -0.07
N PHE A 4 6.29 4.61 -0.63
CA PHE A 4 5.49 4.10 -1.76
C PHE A 4 4.72 2.79 -1.47
N ARG A 5 4.63 2.35 -0.22
CA ARG A 5 3.91 1.12 0.14
C ARG A 5 2.41 1.38 0.23
N ASN A 6 1.64 0.51 -0.42
CA ASN A 6 0.18 0.51 -0.31
C ASN A 6 -0.30 0.51 1.14
N PHE A 7 -1.53 0.98 1.37
CA PHE A 7 -2.23 0.91 2.66
C PHE A 7 -1.60 1.68 3.83
N GLN A 8 -0.47 2.37 3.63
CA GLN A 8 0.19 3.16 4.66
C GLN A 8 0.33 4.62 4.19
N PRO A 9 -0.31 5.59 4.88
CA PRO A 9 -0.03 7.00 4.61
C PRO A 9 1.42 7.34 5.01
N ASP A 10 1.98 8.39 4.42
CA ASP A 10 3.30 8.88 4.83
C ASP A 10 3.16 9.58 6.20
N PRO A 11 3.91 9.18 7.24
CA PRO A 11 3.71 9.69 8.59
C PRO A 11 4.19 11.14 8.77
N VAL A 12 4.99 11.66 7.84
CA VAL A 12 5.48 13.05 7.88
C VAL A 12 4.57 13.95 7.07
N ASN A 13 4.22 13.54 5.85
CA ASN A 13 3.49 14.38 4.90
C ASN A 13 1.96 14.20 4.97
N TYR A 14 1.49 13.07 5.49
CA TYR A 14 0.08 12.69 5.51
C TYR A 14 -0.27 12.01 6.83
N GLN A 15 -0.08 12.72 7.95
CA GLN A 15 -0.42 12.19 9.27
C GLN A 15 -1.88 11.71 9.33
N PRO A 16 -2.17 10.55 9.95
CA PRO A 16 -3.50 9.95 9.88
C PRO A 16 -4.65 10.87 10.31
N GLN A 17 -4.44 11.65 11.38
CA GLN A 17 -5.46 12.57 11.90
C GLN A 17 -5.72 13.73 10.94
N GLU A 18 -4.67 14.30 10.34
CA GLU A 18 -4.76 15.41 9.40
C GLU A 18 -5.39 14.96 8.07
N LEU A 19 -4.98 13.77 7.57
CA LEU A 19 -5.57 13.16 6.38
C LEU A 19 -7.06 12.86 6.58
N ALA A 20 -7.44 12.33 7.75
CA ALA A 20 -8.85 12.09 8.07
C ALA A 20 -9.67 13.38 8.12
N ALA A 21 -9.14 14.44 8.71
CA ALA A 21 -9.79 15.75 8.75
C ALA A 21 -9.95 16.36 7.35
N PHE A 22 -8.92 16.26 6.50
CA PHE A 22 -8.97 16.68 5.10
C PHE A 22 -10.07 15.95 4.32
N ILE A 23 -10.10 14.61 4.40
CA ILE A 23 -11.13 13.79 3.73
C ILE A 23 -12.53 14.16 4.23
N LYS A 24 -12.69 14.39 5.54
CA LYS A 24 -13.97 14.86 6.10
C LYS A 24 -14.40 16.19 5.49
N GLY A 25 -13.47 17.15 5.37
CA GLY A 25 -13.76 18.44 4.73
C GLY A 25 -14.18 18.32 3.27
N LEU A 26 -13.59 17.39 2.51
CA LEU A 26 -14.04 17.08 1.15
C LEU A 26 -15.49 16.58 1.15
N HIS A 27 -15.82 15.64 2.03
CA HIS A 27 -17.18 15.08 2.12
C HIS A 27 -18.21 16.12 2.56
N ASP A 28 -17.88 16.99 3.52
CA ASP A 28 -18.75 18.08 3.96
C ASP A 28 -19.07 19.06 2.80
N ASN A 29 -18.17 19.16 1.80
CA ASN A 29 -18.32 19.97 0.60
C ASN A 29 -18.86 19.21 -0.62
N GLY A 30 -19.32 17.96 -0.45
CA GLY A 30 -19.85 17.13 -1.54
C GLY A 30 -18.79 16.66 -2.55
N GLN A 31 -17.51 16.66 -2.16
CA GLN A 31 -16.38 16.17 -2.95
C GLN A 31 -16.00 14.75 -2.54
N HIS A 32 -15.18 14.08 -3.36
CA HIS A 32 -14.74 12.70 -3.13
C HIS A 32 -13.22 12.58 -3.10
N TRP A 33 -12.71 11.64 -2.29
CA TRP A 33 -11.30 11.29 -2.21
C TRP A 33 -11.07 9.91 -2.82
N VAL A 34 -10.09 9.81 -3.74
CA VAL A 34 -9.73 8.56 -4.41
C VAL A 34 -8.22 8.35 -4.28
N PRO A 35 -7.75 7.41 -3.44
CA PRO A 35 -6.33 7.06 -3.37
C PRO A 35 -5.92 6.15 -4.52
N ILE A 36 -4.66 6.26 -4.94
CA ILE A 36 -4.02 5.27 -5.80
C ILE A 36 -3.65 4.02 -4.99
N LEU A 37 -3.68 2.84 -5.63
CA LEU A 37 -3.12 1.59 -5.13
C LEU A 37 -2.46 0.84 -6.31
N ASP A 38 -1.29 0.27 -6.08
CA ASP A 38 -0.57 -0.55 -7.06
C ASP A 38 -0.74 -2.05 -6.78
N ALA A 39 -0.43 -2.91 -7.75
CA ALA A 39 -0.48 -4.37 -7.56
C ALA A 39 0.72 -4.92 -6.78
N GLY A 40 1.89 -4.26 -6.86
CA GLY A 40 3.13 -4.73 -6.26
C GLY A 40 3.17 -4.52 -4.74
N ILE A 41 3.62 -5.54 -4.02
CA ILE A 41 3.84 -5.52 -2.57
C ILE A 41 5.30 -5.91 -2.31
N PRO A 42 6.15 -4.99 -1.81
CA PRO A 42 7.58 -5.28 -1.63
C PRO A 42 7.79 -6.28 -0.48
N PRO A 43 8.81 -7.16 -0.57
CA PRO A 43 9.07 -8.23 0.39
C PRO A 43 9.77 -7.73 1.67
N VAL A 44 9.12 -6.80 2.37
CA VAL A 44 9.67 -6.15 3.58
C VAL A 44 9.15 -6.85 4.83
N PRO A 45 10.02 -7.46 5.67
CA PRO A 45 9.61 -8.02 6.96
C PRO A 45 8.95 -6.98 7.86
N GLY A 46 7.88 -7.36 8.58
CA GLY A 46 7.11 -6.45 9.42
C GLY A 46 6.14 -5.55 8.65
N TYR A 47 6.06 -5.64 7.32
CA TYR A 47 5.03 -4.95 6.54
C TYR A 47 3.75 -5.80 6.52
N PRO A 48 2.63 -5.37 7.14
CA PRO A 48 1.48 -6.24 7.33
C PRO A 48 0.87 -6.80 6.05
N ALA A 49 0.88 -6.02 4.94
CA ALA A 49 0.36 -6.50 3.67
C ALA A 49 1.23 -7.62 3.08
N TYR A 50 2.55 -7.53 3.20
CA TYR A 50 3.46 -8.58 2.77
C TYR A 50 3.29 -9.86 3.61
N GLU A 51 3.21 -9.73 4.93
CA GLU A 51 3.02 -10.88 5.83
C GLU A 51 1.67 -11.57 5.60
N ALA A 52 0.59 -10.80 5.44
CA ALA A 52 -0.73 -11.34 5.14
C ALA A 52 -0.78 -12.07 3.79
N ALA A 53 -0.19 -11.47 2.75
CA ALA A 53 -0.16 -12.07 1.42
C ALA A 53 0.72 -13.33 1.38
N THR A 54 1.85 -13.33 2.10
CA THR A 54 2.72 -14.52 2.24
C THR A 54 1.99 -15.64 2.96
N LYS A 55 1.31 -15.33 4.08
CA LYS A 55 0.53 -16.33 4.84
C LYS A 55 -0.62 -16.92 4.02
N ALA A 56 -1.22 -16.11 3.15
CA ALA A 56 -2.33 -16.53 2.30
C ALA A 56 -1.88 -17.24 1.00
N ASP A 57 -0.58 -17.26 0.68
CA ASP A 57 -0.01 -17.81 -0.55
C ASP A 57 -0.67 -17.25 -1.83
N ILE A 58 -0.85 -15.93 -1.88
CA ILE A 58 -1.59 -15.24 -2.96
C ILE A 58 -0.70 -14.49 -3.97
N PHE A 59 0.62 -14.56 -3.83
CA PHE A 59 1.52 -13.98 -4.82
C PHE A 59 1.48 -14.78 -6.12
N ILE A 60 1.57 -14.08 -7.26
CA ILE A 60 1.87 -14.72 -8.54
C ILE A 60 3.19 -15.47 -8.39
N LYS A 61 3.26 -16.70 -8.91
CA LYS A 61 4.42 -17.58 -8.80
C LYS A 61 5.21 -17.64 -10.10
N ASP A 62 6.53 -17.80 -9.97
CA ASP A 62 7.42 -18.12 -11.09
C ASP A 62 7.30 -19.62 -11.46
N ALA A 63 7.99 -20.03 -12.52
CA ALA A 63 7.98 -21.40 -13.04
C ALA A 63 8.48 -22.44 -12.02
N ASP A 64 9.30 -22.03 -11.05
CA ASP A 64 9.78 -22.88 -9.96
C ASP A 64 8.82 -22.95 -8.75
N GLY A 65 7.69 -22.24 -8.82
CA GLY A 65 6.68 -22.17 -7.77
C GLY A 65 6.97 -21.17 -6.64
N SER A 66 8.10 -20.45 -6.70
CA SER A 66 8.40 -19.36 -5.76
C SER A 66 7.60 -18.09 -6.11
N PRO A 67 7.36 -17.16 -5.15
CA PRO A 67 6.77 -15.87 -5.47
C PRO A 67 7.58 -15.09 -6.51
N TYR A 68 6.92 -14.61 -7.57
CA TYR A 68 7.55 -13.84 -8.64
C TYR A 68 8.03 -12.48 -8.12
N LEU A 69 9.32 -12.19 -8.32
CA LEU A 69 9.93 -10.93 -7.91
C LEU A 69 10.01 -9.96 -9.11
N GLY A 70 9.21 -8.91 -9.06
CA GLY A 70 9.26 -7.79 -10.02
C GLY A 70 9.78 -6.50 -9.38
N GLN A 71 9.90 -5.44 -10.19
CA GLN A 71 10.34 -4.12 -9.74
C GLN A 71 9.29 -3.06 -10.10
N VAL A 72 8.88 -2.25 -9.11
CA VAL A 72 7.88 -1.18 -9.26
C VAL A 72 8.29 0.06 -8.46
N MET A 73 7.37 1.00 -8.19
CA MET A 73 7.63 2.26 -7.47
C MET A 73 8.29 2.07 -6.09
N THR A 74 8.02 0.95 -5.41
CA THR A 74 8.64 0.59 -4.13
C THR A 74 10.06 0.04 -4.24
N GLY A 75 10.55 -0.18 -5.47
CA GLY A 75 11.75 -0.98 -5.73
C GLY A 75 11.45 -2.46 -5.90
N GLY A 76 12.47 -3.29 -5.66
CA GLY A 76 12.39 -4.74 -5.55
C GLY A 76 12.75 -5.19 -4.14
#